data_AF-G3U4B7-F1
#
_entry.id   AF-G3U4B7-F1
#
_cell.length_a   1.000
_cell.length_b   1.000
_cell.length_c   1.000
_cell.angle_alpha   90.00
_cell.angle_beta   90.00
_cell.angle_gamma   90.00
#
_symmetry.space_group_name_H-M   'P 1'
#
loop_
_entity.id
_entity.type
_entity.pdbx_description
1 polymer ?
#
loop_
_entity_poly.entity_id
_entity_poly.type
_entity_poly.pdbx_seq_one_letter_code
_entity_poly.pdbx_strand_id
1 'polypeptide(L)'
;MSDKLPYKVADISLASWGRKALDIAENEMPGLMRMREMYSASKPLKGARIAGCLHMTVETAVLIETLVALGAEDHAAAAIKAGIPVYAWKGETD
;
A
#
# COMPACT_ATOMS: atom_id res chain seq x y z
N MET A 1 -22.44 -11.05 10.78
CA MET A 1 -21.68 -10.06 9.98
C MET A 1 -20.32 -9.94 10.63
N SER A 2 -19.22 -9.91 9.86
CA SER A 2 -17.87 -9.97 10.43
C SER A 2 -17.52 -8.65 11.15
N ASP A 3 -17.38 -8.70 12.48
CA ASP A 3 -16.89 -7.60 13.35
C ASP A 3 -15.38 -7.33 13.18
N LYS A 4 -14.90 -7.23 11.94
CA LYS A 4 -13.51 -6.87 11.66
C LYS A 4 -13.46 -5.40 11.24
N LEU A 5 -12.63 -4.62 11.92
CA LEU A 5 -12.38 -3.23 11.55
C LEU A 5 -11.88 -3.19 10.10
N PRO A 6 -12.35 -2.25 9.26
CA PRO A 6 -11.82 -2.13 7.93
C PRO A 6 -10.35 -1.71 7.99
N TYR A 7 -9.95 -0.81 8.91
CA TYR A 7 -8.56 -0.42 9.15
C TYR A 7 -8.39 0.18 10.56
N LYS A 8 -7.15 0.31 11.03
CA LYS A 8 -6.67 0.90 12.29
C LYS A 8 -5.30 1.55 12.04
N VAL A 9 -5.26 2.87 12.16
CA VAL A 9 -4.08 3.70 11.91
C VAL A 9 -3.98 4.77 13.01
N ALA A 10 -2.78 5.30 13.24
CA ALA A 10 -2.55 6.29 14.29
C ALA A 10 -3.34 7.60 14.06
N ASP A 11 -3.34 8.12 12.82
CA ASP A 11 -4.08 9.33 12.46
C ASP A 11 -4.37 9.36 10.95
N ILE A 12 -5.65 9.40 10.57
CA ILE A 12 -6.08 9.48 9.17
C ILE A 12 -5.90 10.89 8.57
N SER A 13 -5.81 11.93 9.40
CA SER A 13 -5.64 13.32 8.95
C SER A 13 -4.30 13.53 8.20
N LEU A 14 -3.30 12.71 8.53
CA LEU A 14 -1.97 12.71 7.90
C LEU A 14 -1.97 12.15 6.47
N ALA A 15 -3.07 11.57 5.99
CA ALA A 15 -3.14 10.95 4.66
C ALA A 15 -2.78 11.92 3.51
N SER A 16 -3.14 13.20 3.65
CA SER A 16 -2.83 14.22 2.63
C SER A 16 -1.33 14.50 2.53
N TRP A 17 -0.64 14.56 3.67
CA TRP A 17 0.82 14.69 3.73
C TRP A 17 1.51 13.41 3.27
N GLY A 18 1.01 12.25 3.69
CA GLY A 18 1.47 10.95 3.23
C GLY A 18 1.45 10.83 1.71
N ARG A 19 0.41 11.34 1.03
CA ARG A 19 0.36 11.33 -0.44
C ARG A 19 1.49 12.14 -1.07
N LYS A 20 1.79 13.33 -0.56
CA LYS A 20 2.90 14.15 -1.06
C LYS A 20 4.25 13.45 -0.88
N ALA A 21 4.43 12.73 0.24
CA ALA A 21 5.63 11.94 0.47
C ALA A 21 5.72 10.76 -0.52
N LEU A 22 4.60 10.09 -0.82
CA LEU A 22 4.53 9.06 -1.86
C LEU A 22 4.92 9.61 -3.23
N ASP A 23 4.39 10.77 -3.64
CA ASP A 23 4.69 11.35 -4.95
C ASP A 23 6.21 11.62 -5.11
N ILE A 24 6.89 12.02 -4.03
CA ILE A 24 8.36 12.17 -4.01
C ILE A 24 9.04 10.80 -4.10
N ALA A 25 8.58 9.81 -3.35
CA ALA A 25 9.16 8.47 -3.34
C ALA A 25 9.01 7.75 -4.69
N GLU A 26 7.91 7.96 -5.42
CA GLU A 26 7.72 7.40 -6.76
C GLU A 26 8.81 7.87 -7.73
N ASN A 27 9.21 9.14 -7.65
CA ASN A 27 10.27 9.71 -8.48
C ASN A 27 11.64 9.10 -8.18
N GLU A 28 11.90 8.71 -6.93
CA GLU A 28 13.14 8.05 -6.49
C GLU A 28 13.11 6.52 -6.63
N MET A 29 11.98 5.93 -7.06
CA MET A 29 11.81 4.49 -7.22
C MET A 29 11.54 4.09 -8.69
N PRO A 30 12.43 4.42 -9.64
CA PRO A 30 12.20 4.21 -11.08
C PRO A 30 12.00 2.74 -11.45
N GLY A 31 12.57 1.81 -10.69
CA GLY A 31 12.36 0.37 -10.88
C GLY A 31 10.90 -0.04 -10.68
N LEU A 32 10.24 0.44 -9.62
CA LEU A 32 8.83 0.14 -9.38
C LEU A 32 7.92 0.83 -10.39
N MET A 33 8.24 2.08 -10.77
CA MET A 33 7.46 2.79 -11.79
C MET A 33 7.54 2.08 -13.14
N ARG A 34 8.73 1.61 -13.53
CA ARG A 34 8.90 0.79 -14.74
C ARG A 34 8.09 -0.51 -14.69
N MET A 35 8.03 -1.19 -13.54
CA MET A 35 7.20 -2.38 -13.38
C MET A 35 5.72 -2.06 -13.59
N ARG A 36 5.24 -0.92 -13.07
CA ARG A 36 3.87 -0.45 -13.31
C ARG A 36 3.65 -0.22 -14.81
N GLU A 37 4.51 0.53 -15.49
CA GLU A 37 4.38 0.79 -16.92
C GLU A 37 4.32 -0.49 -17.75
N MET A 38 5.20 -1.46 -17.47
CA MET A 38 5.30 -2.69 -18.23
C MET A 38 4.12 -3.65 -18.01
N TYR A 39 3.60 -3.71 -16.79
CA TYR A 39 2.71 -4.82 -16.38
C TYR A 39 1.33 -4.39 -15.90
N SER A 40 1.03 -3.09 -15.81
CA SER A 40 -0.30 -2.62 -15.39
C SER A 40 -1.40 -3.05 -16.36
N ALA A 41 -1.12 -3.17 -17.66
CA ALA A 41 -2.10 -3.58 -18.65
C ALA A 41 -2.37 -5.10 -18.60
N SER A 42 -1.32 -5.91 -18.42
CA SER A 42 -1.43 -7.37 -18.39
C SER A 42 -1.94 -7.91 -17.05
N LYS A 43 -1.88 -7.09 -15.98
CA LYS A 43 -2.33 -7.42 -14.62
C LYS A 43 -1.85 -8.82 -14.19
N PRO A 44 -0.53 -9.08 -14.18
CA PRO A 44 0.00 -10.43 -13.94
C PRO A 44 -0.31 -10.98 -12.54
N LEU A 45 -0.64 -10.11 -11.59
CA LEU A 45 -1.00 -10.50 -10.22
C LEU A 45 -2.51 -10.61 -10.02
N LYS A 46 -3.32 -10.56 -11.07
CA LYS A 46 -4.78 -10.66 -10.97
C LYS A 46 -5.20 -11.91 -10.19
N GLY A 47 -5.88 -11.70 -9.07
CA GLY A 47 -6.38 -12.76 -8.17
C GLY A 47 -5.33 -13.31 -7.19
N ALA A 48 -4.10 -12.78 -7.19
CA ALA A 48 -3.10 -13.12 -6.19
C ALA A 48 -3.39 -12.38 -4.88
N ARG A 49 -3.38 -13.10 -3.75
CA ARG A 49 -3.51 -12.51 -2.41
C ARG A 49 -2.15 -12.50 -1.74
N ILE A 50 -1.63 -11.32 -1.45
CA ILE A 50 -0.25 -11.13 -0.97
C ILE A 50 -0.28 -10.66 0.48
N ALA A 51 0.27 -11.46 1.38
CA ALA A 51 0.49 -11.08 2.77
C ALA A 51 1.92 -10.53 2.92
N GLY A 52 2.04 -9.26 3.31
CA GLY A 52 3.32 -8.59 3.55
C GLY A 52 3.51 -8.26 5.03
N CYS A 53 4.65 -8.67 5.60
CA CYS A 53 5.12 -8.23 6.92
C CYS A 53 6.40 -7.44 6.73
N LEU A 54 6.27 -6.18 6.33
CA LEU A 54 7.38 -5.26 6.12
C LEU A 54 7.16 -4.01 6.96
N HIS A 55 8.24 -3.27 7.21
CA HIS A 55 8.18 -1.97 7.85
C HIS A 55 7.25 -1.04 7.06
N MET A 56 6.25 -0.48 7.72
CA MET A 56 5.27 0.36 7.08
C MET A 56 5.80 1.79 6.87
N THR A 57 6.58 1.96 5.81
CA THR A 57 7.21 3.22 5.39
C THR A 57 6.60 3.75 4.08
N VAL A 58 7.05 4.92 3.63
CA VAL A 58 6.59 5.53 2.37
C VAL A 58 7.00 4.68 1.17
N GLU A 59 8.18 4.08 1.19
CA GLU A 59 8.70 3.21 0.13
C GLU A 59 7.89 1.92 0.04
N THR A 60 7.54 1.33 1.19
CA THR A 60 6.65 0.17 1.24
C THR A 60 5.26 0.51 0.71
N ALA A 61 4.79 1.76 0.88
CA ALA A 61 3.55 2.22 0.26
C ALA A 61 3.62 2.23 -1.28
N VAL A 62 4.72 2.71 -1.85
CA VAL A 62 4.94 2.67 -3.31
C VAL A 62 5.00 1.22 -3.82
N LEU A 63 5.60 0.31 -3.06
CA LEU A 63 5.60 -1.13 -3.36
C LEU A 63 4.18 -1.71 -3.38
N ILE A 64 3.38 -1.44 -2.33
CA ILE A 64 2.01 -1.95 -2.23
C ILE A 64 1.14 -1.42 -3.37
N GLU A 65 1.19 -0.11 -3.65
CA GLU A 65 0.46 0.46 -4.80
C GLU A 65 0.91 -0.15 -6.14
N THR A 66 2.18 -0.58 -6.25
CA THR A 66 2.66 -1.31 -7.43
C THR A 66 2.04 -2.70 -7.55
N LEU A 67 1.96 -3.46 -6.45
CA LEU A 67 1.34 -4.78 -6.45
C LEU A 67 -0.14 -4.71 -6.83
N VAL A 68 -0.86 -3.71 -6.29
CA VAL A 68 -2.26 -3.43 -6.63
C VAL A 68 -2.39 -3.00 -8.09
N ALA A 69 -1.51 -2.11 -8.58
CA ALA A 69 -1.48 -1.72 -9.99
C ALA A 69 -1.25 -2.92 -10.93
N LEU A 70 -0.53 -3.94 -10.47
CA LEU A 70 -0.32 -5.19 -11.20
C LEU A 70 -1.44 -6.24 -11.00
N GLY A 71 -2.47 -5.94 -10.21
CA GLY A 71 -3.71 -6.74 -10.11
C GLY A 71 -3.86 -7.59 -8.85
N ALA A 72 -2.93 -7.50 -7.88
CA ALA A 72 -3.06 -8.25 -6.62
C ALA A 72 -4.29 -7.80 -5.82
N GLU A 73 -4.91 -8.75 -5.12
CA GLU A 73 -5.94 -8.53 -4.09
C GLU A 73 -5.24 -8.22 -2.76
N ASP A 74 -5.66 -7.12 -2.13
CA ASP A 74 -4.86 -6.49 -1.07
C ASP A 74 -5.29 -6.88 0.35
N HIS A 75 -4.28 -7.17 1.18
CA HIS A 75 -4.35 -7.35 2.63
C HIS A 75 -3.23 -6.60 3.38
N ALA A 76 -2.36 -5.85 2.69
CA ALA A 76 -1.17 -5.23 3.24
C ALA A 76 -1.17 -3.70 3.07
N ALA A 77 -1.66 -3.02 4.11
CA ALA A 77 -1.06 -1.87 4.79
C ALA A 77 -0.77 -0.52 4.11
N ALA A 78 -0.93 -0.28 2.81
CA ALA A 78 -0.69 1.08 2.28
C ALA A 78 -1.46 1.49 1.03
N ALA A 79 -2.73 1.80 1.23
CA ALA A 79 -3.27 3.08 0.76
C ALA A 79 -4.53 3.37 1.59
N ILE A 80 -4.35 4.08 2.71
CA ILE A 80 -5.43 4.43 3.65
C ILE A 80 -6.56 5.21 2.94
N LYS A 81 -6.28 5.85 1.80
CA LYS A 81 -7.29 6.57 1.01
C LYS A 81 -7.95 5.77 -0.12
N ALA A 82 -7.47 4.56 -0.42
CA ALA A 82 -8.04 3.72 -1.48
C ALA A 82 -9.06 2.68 -0.96
N GLY A 83 -9.49 2.78 0.30
CA GLY A 83 -10.43 1.83 0.91
C GLY A 83 -9.77 0.53 1.38
N ILE A 84 -8.47 0.58 1.69
CA ILE A 84 -7.64 -0.59 1.97
C ILE A 84 -7.56 -0.87 3.47
N PRO A 85 -7.66 -2.14 3.90
CA PRO A 85 -7.45 -2.52 5.28
C PRO A 85 -6.02 -2.34 5.78
N VAL A 86 -5.82 -1.47 6.76
CA VAL A 86 -4.52 -1.16 7.35
C VAL A 86 -4.54 -1.43 8.85
N TYR A 87 -3.51 -2.02 9.43
CA TYR A 87 -3.39 -2.24 10.88
C TYR A 87 -1.94 -1.98 11.29
N ALA A 88 -1.56 -0.72 11.43
CA ALA A 88 -0.20 -0.35 11.83
C ALA A 88 -0.19 0.99 12.56
N TRP A 89 0.48 1.06 13.71
CA TRP A 89 0.78 2.30 14.41
C TRP A 89 2.14 2.26 15.11
N LYS A 90 2.77 3.43 15.24
CA LYS A 90 4.05 3.56 15.96
C LYS A 90 3.81 3.41 17.46
N GLY A 91 4.52 2.47 18.11
CA GLY A 91 4.36 2.18 19.54
C GLY A 91 3.34 1.06 19.84
N GLU A 92 3.24 0.07 18.97
CA GLU A 92 2.52 -1.17 19.25
C GLU A 92 3.10 -1.89 20.48
N THR A 93 2.22 -2.48 21.29
CA THR A 93 2.59 -3.44 22.33
C THR A 93 2.69 -4.83 21.71
N ASP A 94 3.57 -5.67 22.24
CA ASP A 94 3.62 -7.10 21.89
C ASP A 94 2.27 -7.81 22.13
#